data_AF-A0AAV7ML92-F1
#
_entry.id   AF-A0AAV7ML92-F1
#
_cell.length_a   1.000
_cell.length_b   1.000
_cell.length_c   1.000
_cell.angle_alpha   90.00
_cell.angle_beta   90.00
_cell.angle_gamma   90.00
#
_symmetry.space_group_name_H-M   'P 1'
#
loop_
_entity.id
_entity.type
_entity.pdbx_description
1 polymer ?
#
loop_
_entity_poly.entity_id
_entity_poly.type
_entity_poly.pdbx_seq_one_letter_code
_entity_poly.pdbx_strand_id
1 'polypeptide(L)'
;MASNTSYYWSDRQQLGGAALGGAAVGGAALGGTALGGAALGGAALGGAAVGGAALRWVALQWVVLRWVALQWVALQWVALRWVALRWVVLRWVALRWVVLRWVALRWVALQWVVLRWEALRWVVLRWVVLRWVALQWVVLRWVALQWVALRWVALRWVALRWVALRWVALRWVALQWVVLRWVTLRWVALRWVTLRWVQHHFS
;
A
#
# COMPACT_ATOMS: atom_id res chain seq x y z
N MET A 1 -45.37 -27.03 2.46
CA MET A 1 -44.59 -25.77 2.41
C MET A 1 -44.15 -25.43 3.82
N ALA A 2 -42.91 -25.77 4.19
CA ALA A 2 -42.12 -25.20 5.29
C ALA A 2 -40.87 -26.06 5.49
N SER A 3 -39.68 -25.46 5.29
CA SER A 3 -38.52 -25.70 6.15
C SER A 3 -37.44 -24.68 5.77
N ASN A 4 -37.46 -23.59 6.53
CA ASN A 4 -36.34 -22.67 6.72
C ASN A 4 -35.10 -23.47 7.11
N THR A 5 -34.00 -23.33 6.38
CA THR A 5 -32.67 -23.65 6.90
C THR A 5 -31.80 -22.40 6.81
N SER A 6 -31.89 -21.63 7.90
CA SER A 6 -30.98 -20.54 8.22
C SER A 6 -29.64 -21.15 8.63
N TYR A 7 -28.62 -21.06 7.79
CA TYR A 7 -27.27 -21.46 8.16
C TYR A 7 -26.56 -20.31 8.86
N TYR A 8 -26.40 -20.47 10.17
CA TYR A 8 -25.67 -19.60 11.06
C TYR A 8 -24.20 -19.46 10.64
N TRP A 9 -23.73 -18.20 10.64
CA TRP A 9 -22.34 -17.83 10.53
C TRP A 9 -21.59 -18.15 11.82
N SER A 10 -20.55 -18.98 11.76
CA SER A 10 -19.46 -18.95 12.74
C SER A 10 -18.34 -19.90 12.31
N ASP A 11 -17.22 -19.36 11.83
CA ASP A 11 -15.91 -19.89 12.20
C ASP A 11 -14.81 -18.89 11.85
N ARG A 12 -14.35 -18.17 12.88
CA ARG A 12 -13.20 -17.28 12.81
C ARG A 12 -11.97 -18.11 13.19
N GLN A 13 -11.46 -18.92 12.27
CA GLN A 13 -10.24 -19.71 12.46
C GLN A 13 -9.02 -18.78 12.63
N GLN A 14 -8.46 -18.74 13.84
CA GLN A 14 -7.16 -18.12 14.13
C GLN A 14 -6.07 -19.17 13.93
N LEU A 15 -5.55 -19.31 12.70
CA LEU A 15 -4.42 -20.20 12.44
C LEU A 15 -3.10 -19.46 12.75
N GLY A 16 -2.25 -20.08 13.56
CA GLY A 16 -0.88 -19.62 13.85
C GLY A 16 -0.03 -19.49 12.58
N GLY A 17 1.03 -18.69 12.63
CA GLY A 17 1.72 -18.20 11.45
C GLY A 17 2.32 -19.28 10.54
N ALA A 18 2.17 -19.12 9.22
CA ALA A 18 2.70 -20.01 8.20
C ALA A 18 3.95 -19.39 7.53
N ALA A 19 5.04 -20.16 7.46
CA ALA A 19 6.23 -19.83 6.68
C ALA A 19 6.33 -20.80 5.50
N LEU A 20 6.14 -20.30 4.28
CA LEU A 20 6.30 -21.10 3.06
C LEU A 20 7.49 -20.54 2.28
N GLY A 21 8.56 -21.32 2.15
CA GLY A 21 9.71 -21.01 1.32
C GLY A 21 9.51 -21.57 -0.09
N GLY A 22 9.71 -20.73 -1.11
CA GLY A 22 9.91 -21.15 -2.50
C GLY A 22 8.79 -22.00 -3.12
N ALA A 23 7.63 -21.39 -3.44
CA ALA A 23 6.59 -22.04 -4.23
C ALA A 23 6.04 -21.08 -5.30
N ALA A 24 6.03 -21.52 -6.56
CA ALA A 24 5.32 -20.86 -7.65
C ALA A 24 3.89 -21.39 -7.71
N VAL A 25 3.02 -20.93 -6.80
CA VAL A 25 1.62 -21.35 -6.76
C VAL A 25 0.79 -20.42 -7.65
N GLY A 26 0.15 -20.99 -8.68
CA GLY A 26 -0.79 -20.27 -9.52
C GLY A 26 -2.10 -20.02 -8.78
N GLY A 27 -2.25 -18.82 -8.20
CA GLY A 27 -3.52 -18.36 -7.63
C GLY A 27 -3.80 -18.87 -6.21
N ALA A 28 -3.71 -17.99 -5.21
CA ALA A 28 -4.20 -18.26 -3.87
C ALA A 28 -5.33 -17.28 -3.52
N ALA A 29 -6.50 -17.80 -3.17
CA ALA A 29 -7.62 -17.03 -2.64
C ALA A 29 -7.84 -17.41 -1.17
N LEU A 30 -7.59 -16.48 -0.25
CA LEU A 30 -7.84 -16.67 1.18
C LEU A 30 -8.96 -15.68 1.59
N GLY A 31 -10.13 -16.21 1.96
CA GLY A 31 -11.24 -15.44 2.50
C GLY A 31 -11.35 -15.63 4.01
N GLY A 32 -11.45 -14.53 4.77
CA GLY A 32 -11.88 -14.56 6.17
C GLY A 32 -10.92 -15.24 7.16
N THR A 33 -9.61 -15.00 7.07
CA THR A 33 -8.62 -15.58 7.99
C THR A 33 -7.92 -14.52 8.84
N ALA A 34 -7.83 -14.76 10.15
CA ALA A 34 -7.02 -13.97 11.07
C ALA A 34 -5.75 -14.77 11.38
N LEU A 35 -4.75 -14.71 10.50
CA LEU A 35 -3.50 -15.44 10.69
C LEU A 35 -2.53 -14.67 11.59
N GLY A 36 -1.89 -15.39 12.51
CA GLY A 36 -0.91 -14.85 13.46
C GLY A 36 0.35 -14.25 12.80
N GLY A 37 0.63 -14.63 11.55
CA GLY A 37 1.66 -14.03 10.72
C GLY A 37 1.90 -14.83 9.43
N ALA A 38 2.47 -14.20 8.41
CA ALA A 38 2.88 -14.88 7.18
C ALA A 38 4.27 -14.42 6.74
N ALA A 39 5.18 -15.38 6.53
CA ALA A 39 6.50 -15.13 5.95
C ALA A 39 6.64 -15.92 4.64
N LEU A 40 6.76 -15.22 3.51
CA LEU A 40 7.03 -15.85 2.21
C LEU A 40 8.37 -15.36 1.68
N GLY A 41 9.27 -16.29 1.41
CA GLY A 41 10.53 -16.05 0.73
C GLY A 41 10.51 -16.69 -0.65
N GLY A 42 10.70 -15.89 -1.70
CA GLY A 42 10.85 -16.40 -3.07
C GLY A 42 9.56 -16.99 -3.67
N ALA A 43 8.48 -16.21 -3.71
CA ALA A 43 7.22 -16.63 -4.32
C ALA A 43 6.92 -15.82 -5.59
N ALA A 44 6.69 -16.52 -6.70
CA ALA A 44 6.12 -15.95 -7.92
C ALA A 44 4.68 -16.46 -8.06
N LEU A 45 3.71 -15.70 -7.53
CA LEU A 45 2.29 -16.08 -7.66
C LEU A 45 1.67 -15.36 -8.86
N GLY A 46 0.95 -16.12 -9.69
CA GLY A 46 0.23 -15.60 -10.85
C GLY A 46 -0.91 -14.64 -10.47
N GLY A 47 -1.44 -14.75 -9.25
CA GLY A 47 -2.44 -13.86 -8.68
C GLY A 47 -2.68 -14.16 -7.20
N ALA A 48 -2.98 -13.13 -6.41
CA ALA A 48 -3.41 -13.27 -5.02
C ALA A 48 -4.64 -12.40 -4.76
N ALA A 49 -5.72 -13.02 -4.28
CA ALA A 49 -6.92 -12.31 -3.85
C ALA A 49 -7.18 -12.61 -2.36
N VAL A 50 -7.16 -11.59 -1.52
CA VAL A 50 -7.43 -11.77 -0.08
C VAL A 50 -8.57 -10.84 0.33
N GLY A 51 -9.60 -11.43 0.93
CA GLY A 51 -10.77 -10.72 1.41
C GLY A 51 -10.93 -10.92 2.92
N GLY A 52 -11.07 -9.83 3.68
CA GLY A 52 -11.38 -9.90 5.11
C GLY A 52 -10.27 -10.51 5.96
N ALA A 53 -9.02 -10.08 5.74
CA ALA A 53 -7.87 -10.58 6.48
C ALA A 53 -7.35 -9.57 7.49
N ALA A 54 -7.08 -10.05 8.70
CA ALA A 54 -6.39 -9.30 9.74
C ALA A 54 -5.10 -10.04 10.09
N LEU A 55 -3.95 -9.56 9.61
CA LEU A 55 -2.66 -10.17 9.91
C LEU A 55 -1.88 -9.27 10.86
N ARG A 56 -1.29 -9.89 11.90
CA ARG A 56 -0.46 -9.15 12.86
C ARG A 56 0.89 -8.79 12.25
N TRP A 57 1.51 -9.73 11.54
CA TRP A 57 2.83 -9.53 10.94
C TRP A 57 2.91 -10.16 9.56
N VAL A 58 3.46 -9.41 8.60
CA VAL A 58 3.75 -9.89 7.24
C VAL A 58 5.17 -9.51 6.89
N ALA A 59 5.99 -10.52 6.58
CA ALA A 59 7.36 -10.32 6.13
C ALA A 59 7.55 -11.05 4.80
N LEU A 60 7.69 -10.31 3.69
CA LEU A 60 7.93 -10.92 2.39
C LEU A 60 9.25 -10.46 1.79
N GLN A 61 9.98 -11.43 1.25
CA GLN A 61 11.25 -11.20 0.59
C GLN A 61 11.23 -11.80 -0.82
N TRP A 62 11.68 -11.02 -1.81
CA TRP A 62 11.76 -11.43 -3.22
C TRP A 62 10.40 -11.87 -3.77
N VAL A 63 9.47 -10.92 -3.82
CA VAL A 63 8.10 -11.17 -4.28
C VAL A 63 7.90 -10.59 -5.66
N VAL A 64 7.46 -11.43 -6.58
CA VAL A 64 7.00 -11.01 -7.91
C VAL A 64 5.56 -11.47 -8.09
N LEU A 65 4.61 -10.54 -8.08
CA LEU A 65 3.19 -10.88 -8.33
C LEU A 65 2.69 -10.14 -9.54
N ARG A 66 1.98 -10.89 -10.40
CA ARG A 66 1.36 -10.31 -11.59
C ARG A 66 0.08 -9.55 -11.25
N TRP A 67 -0.73 -10.07 -10.33
CA TRP A 67 -2.00 -9.45 -9.94
C TRP A 67 -2.25 -9.61 -8.43
N VAL A 68 -2.62 -8.52 -7.77
CA VAL A 68 -2.96 -8.49 -6.35
C VAL A 68 -4.27 -7.73 -6.18
N ALA A 69 -5.26 -8.40 -5.60
CA ALA A 69 -6.54 -7.80 -5.24
C ALA A 69 -6.79 -8.01 -3.74
N LEU A 70 -6.68 -6.96 -2.93
CA LEU A 70 -6.97 -7.06 -1.50
C LEU A 70 -8.21 -6.23 -1.16
N GLN A 71 -9.11 -6.83 -0.38
CA GLN A 71 -10.33 -6.19 0.10
C GLN A 71 -10.44 -6.38 1.61
N TRP A 72 -10.70 -5.30 2.35
CA TRP A 72 -10.90 -5.32 3.81
C TRP A 72 -9.69 -5.94 4.54
N VAL A 73 -8.54 -5.29 4.41
CA VAL A 73 -7.30 -5.78 4.99
C VAL A 73 -6.81 -4.87 6.10
N ALA A 74 -6.58 -5.45 7.27
CA ALA A 74 -5.98 -4.79 8.42
C ALA A 74 -4.63 -5.44 8.74
N LEU A 75 -3.56 -4.66 8.66
CA LEU A 75 -2.19 -5.13 8.84
C LEU A 75 -1.48 -4.28 9.89
N GLN A 76 -0.96 -4.93 10.93
CA GLN A 76 -0.24 -4.20 12.00
C GLN A 76 1.21 -3.93 11.61
N TRP A 77 1.93 -4.94 11.13
CA TRP A 77 3.34 -4.82 10.74
C TRP A 77 3.60 -5.45 9.38
N VAL A 78 4.18 -4.67 8.47
CA VAL A 78 4.53 -5.11 7.13
C VAL A 78 5.99 -4.76 6.84
N ALA A 79 6.81 -5.78 6.60
CA ALA A 79 8.19 -5.63 6.17
C ALA A 79 8.36 -6.29 4.80
N LEU A 80 8.62 -5.47 3.78
CA LEU A 80 8.72 -5.94 2.41
C LEU A 80 10.08 -5.56 1.80
N ARG A 81 10.75 -6.57 1.26
CA ARG A 81 12.08 -6.44 0.63
C ARG A 81 12.06 -7.04 -0.77
N TRP A 82 12.38 -6.23 -1.77
CA TRP A 82 12.37 -6.61 -3.20
C TRP A 82 11.00 -7.08 -3.68
N VAL A 83 10.13 -6.11 -3.92
CA VAL A 83 8.76 -6.36 -4.38
C VAL A 83 8.56 -5.78 -5.77
N ALA A 84 8.19 -6.62 -6.73
CA ALA A 84 7.78 -6.24 -8.07
C ALA A 84 6.33 -6.65 -8.31
N LEU A 85 5.47 -5.66 -8.56
CA LEU A 85 4.03 -5.86 -8.69
C LEU A 85 3.53 -5.21 -9.98
N ARG A 86 2.86 -5.99 -10.83
CA ARG A 86 2.36 -5.47 -12.11
C ARG A 86 1.01 -4.78 -11.96
N TRP A 87 0.07 -5.37 -11.24
CA TRP A 87 -1.27 -4.84 -11.03
C TRP A 87 -1.69 -5.00 -9.58
N VAL A 88 -2.06 -3.90 -8.94
CA VAL A 88 -2.47 -3.87 -7.53
C VAL A 88 -3.77 -3.10 -7.41
N VAL A 89 -4.80 -3.77 -6.91
CA VAL A 89 -6.10 -3.17 -6.58
C VAL A 89 -6.36 -3.39 -5.11
N LEU A 90 -6.42 -2.31 -4.33
CA LEU A 90 -6.70 -2.42 -2.90
C LEU A 90 -7.93 -1.58 -2.52
N ARG A 91 -8.84 -2.23 -1.78
CA ARG A 91 -10.06 -1.62 -1.25
C ARG A 91 -10.08 -1.80 0.26
N TRP A 92 -10.24 -0.70 1.00
CA TRP A 92 -10.29 -0.70 2.46
C TRP A 92 -9.08 -1.35 3.12
N VAL A 93 -7.95 -0.62 3.08
CA VAL A 93 -6.70 -1.06 3.71
C VAL A 93 -6.35 -0.15 4.88
N ALA A 94 -6.14 -0.77 6.04
CA ALA A 94 -5.60 -0.12 7.21
C ALA A 94 -4.24 -0.74 7.55
N LEU A 95 -3.19 0.07 7.49
CA LEU A 95 -1.82 -0.33 7.80
C LEU A 95 -1.28 0.50 8.95
N ARG A 96 -0.71 -0.15 9.96
CA ARG A 96 -0.14 0.57 11.11
C ARG A 96 1.34 0.88 10.90
N TRP A 97 2.15 -0.12 10.58
CA TRP A 97 3.58 0.02 10.37
C TRP A 97 4.02 -0.68 9.10
N VAL A 98 4.67 0.06 8.21
CA VAL A 98 5.13 -0.46 6.93
C VAL A 98 6.55 0.01 6.66
N VAL A 99 7.40 -0.96 6.35
CA VAL A 99 8.79 -0.74 5.96
C VAL A 99 9.02 -1.40 4.60
N LEU A 100 9.34 -0.57 3.62
CA LEU A 100 9.51 -0.96 2.22
C LEU A 100 10.91 -0.57 1.76
N ARG A 101 11.72 -1.56 1.36
CA ARG A 101 13.10 -1.28 0.93
C ARG A 101 13.24 -1.04 -0.57
N TRP A 102 12.63 -1.88 -1.40
CA TRP A 102 12.67 -1.81 -2.85
C TRP A 102 11.32 -2.24 -3.41
N VAL A 103 10.63 -1.30 -4.05
CA VAL A 103 9.29 -1.54 -4.60
C VAL A 103 9.20 -0.97 -6.01
N ALA A 104 8.82 -1.85 -6.94
CA ALA A 104 8.49 -1.48 -8.31
C ALA A 104 7.02 -1.84 -8.59
N LEU A 105 6.21 -0.83 -8.87
CA LEU A 105 4.78 -0.96 -9.10
C LEU A 105 4.40 -0.39 -10.47
N ARG A 106 3.77 -1.19 -11.33
CA ARG A 106 3.35 -0.71 -12.65
C ARG A 106 1.98 -0.04 -12.62
N TRP A 107 0.99 -0.69 -12.03
CA TRP A 107 -0.37 -0.16 -11.92
C TRP A 107 -0.91 -0.35 -10.50
N VAL A 108 -1.36 0.76 -9.91
CA VAL A 108 -1.89 0.80 -8.55
C VAL A 108 -3.20 1.57 -8.53
N ALA A 109 -4.26 0.90 -8.07
CA ALA A 109 -5.55 1.51 -7.82
C ALA A 109 -5.93 1.32 -6.34
N LEU A 110 -6.08 2.43 -5.63
CA LEU A 110 -6.35 2.48 -4.19
C LEU A 110 -7.62 3.28 -3.93
N GLN A 111 -8.59 2.68 -3.26
CA GLN A 111 -9.87 3.36 -2.97
C GLN A 111 -9.90 4.00 -1.58
N TRP A 112 -9.49 3.27 -0.55
CA TRP A 112 -9.53 3.71 0.85
C TRP A 112 -8.32 3.16 1.59
N VAL A 113 -7.44 4.05 2.00
CA VAL A 113 -6.12 3.71 2.52
C VAL A 113 -5.81 4.59 3.73
N VAL A 114 -5.62 3.95 4.89
CA VAL A 114 -5.25 4.63 6.14
C VAL A 114 -3.95 4.03 6.65
N LEU A 115 -2.90 4.85 6.65
CA LEU A 115 -1.53 4.46 6.98
C LEU A 115 -1.03 5.33 8.13
N ARG A 116 -0.56 4.70 9.21
CA ARG A 116 -0.01 5.44 10.36
C ARG A 116 1.48 5.73 10.20
N TRP A 117 2.29 4.71 9.90
CA TRP A 117 3.73 4.85 9.79
C TRP A 117 4.26 4.12 8.56
N GLU A 118 4.98 4.88 7.74
CA GLU A 118 5.50 4.42 6.45
C GLU A 118 6.95 4.87 6.29
N ALA A 119 7.84 3.90 6.10
CA ALA A 119 9.24 4.15 5.78
C ALA A 119 9.59 3.46 4.46
N LEU A 120 9.79 4.26 3.41
CA LEU A 120 10.10 3.78 2.08
C LEU A 120 11.49 4.25 1.62
N ARG A 121 12.33 3.30 1.19
CA ARG A 121 13.68 3.63 0.72
C ARG A 121 13.73 3.89 -0.78
N TRP A 122 13.25 2.95 -1.59
CA TRP A 122 13.27 3.04 -3.04
C TRP A 122 11.93 2.60 -3.62
N VAL A 123 11.29 3.53 -4.32
CA VAL A 123 9.97 3.31 -4.87
C VAL A 123 9.90 3.86 -6.28
N VAL A 124 9.53 2.99 -7.22
CA VAL A 124 9.23 3.36 -8.59
C VAL A 124 7.80 2.98 -8.89
N LEU A 125 6.97 3.98 -9.18
CA LEU A 125 5.59 3.77 -9.59
C LEU A 125 5.32 4.39 -10.96
N ARG A 126 4.67 3.60 -11.83
CA ARG A 126 4.32 4.06 -13.18
C ARG A 126 2.95 4.72 -13.23
N TRP A 127 1.91 4.01 -12.81
CA TRP A 127 0.53 4.49 -12.84
C TRP A 127 -0.15 4.28 -11.49
N VAL A 128 -0.64 5.38 -10.95
CA VAL A 128 -1.10 5.42 -9.57
C VAL A 128 -2.37 6.25 -9.47
N VAL A 129 -3.46 5.61 -9.08
CA VAL A 129 -4.77 6.25 -8.88
C VAL A 129 -5.21 6.01 -7.44
N LEU A 130 -5.38 7.10 -6.68
CA LEU A 130 -5.85 7.04 -5.30
C LEU A 130 -7.09 7.92 -5.11
N ARG A 131 -8.13 7.34 -4.49
CA ARG A 131 -9.36 8.09 -4.20
C ARG A 131 -9.32 8.73 -2.81
N TRP A 132 -9.06 7.96 -1.77
CA TRP A 132 -8.98 8.44 -0.38
C TRP A 132 -7.76 7.88 0.33
N VAL A 133 -6.93 8.80 0.83
CA VAL A 133 -5.68 8.47 1.51
C VAL A 133 -5.52 9.34 2.73
N ALA A 134 -5.33 8.71 3.87
CA ALA A 134 -4.92 9.36 5.10
C ALA A 134 -3.58 8.78 5.57
N LEU A 135 -2.57 9.64 5.66
CA LEU A 135 -1.20 9.28 6.00
C LEU A 135 -0.75 10.15 7.20
N GLN A 136 -0.32 9.51 8.29
CA GLN A 136 0.13 10.24 9.47
C GLN A 136 1.63 10.54 9.41
N TRP A 137 2.48 9.52 9.25
CA TRP A 137 3.93 9.67 9.22
C TRP A 137 4.51 8.95 8.02
N VAL A 138 5.15 9.72 7.13
CA VAL A 138 5.72 9.19 5.90
C VAL A 138 7.13 9.68 5.71
N VAL A 139 8.07 8.75 5.61
CA VAL A 139 9.46 9.03 5.28
C VAL A 139 9.80 8.32 3.99
N LEU A 140 10.08 9.09 2.93
CA LEU A 140 10.52 8.56 1.64
C LEU A 140 11.90 9.09 1.27
N ARG A 141 12.81 8.18 0.93
CA ARG A 141 14.18 8.54 0.52
C ARG A 141 14.29 8.76 -0.98
N TRP A 142 13.82 7.83 -1.81
CA TRP A 142 13.85 7.92 -3.26
C TRP A 142 12.52 7.48 -3.87
N VAL A 143 11.91 8.38 -4.62
CA VAL A 143 10.61 8.16 -5.24
C VAL A 143 10.63 8.64 -6.68
N ALA A 144 10.29 7.76 -7.61
CA ALA A 144 10.04 8.12 -8.99
C ALA A 144 8.59 7.75 -9.35
N LEU A 145 7.82 8.75 -9.78
CA LEU A 145 6.40 8.65 -10.09
C LEU A 145 6.15 9.21 -11.48
N GLN A 146 5.62 8.38 -12.39
CA GLN A 146 5.33 8.84 -13.76
C GLN A 146 3.95 9.48 -13.87
N TRP A 147 2.89 8.78 -13.46
CA TRP A 147 1.52 9.26 -13.54
C TRP A 147 0.78 9.03 -12.22
N VAL A 148 0.29 10.12 -11.65
CA VAL A 148 -0.37 10.10 -10.35
C VAL A 148 -1.66 10.91 -10.41
N ALA A 149 -2.78 10.29 -10.08
CA ALA A 149 -4.05 10.97 -9.88
C ALA A 149 -4.52 10.72 -8.45
N LEU A 150 -4.57 11.78 -7.63
CA LEU A 150 -5.15 11.71 -6.29
C LEU A 150 -6.37 12.62 -6.15
N ARG A 151 -7.44 12.06 -5.57
CA ARG A 151 -8.69 12.81 -5.35
C ARG A 151 -8.74 13.45 -3.96
N TRP A 152 -8.51 12.69 -2.90
CA TRP A 152 -8.52 13.17 -1.51
C TRP A 152 -7.33 12.62 -0.75
N VAL A 153 -6.52 13.53 -0.23
CA VAL A 153 -5.28 13.19 0.46
C VAL A 153 -5.14 14.06 1.69
N ALA A 154 -4.98 13.43 2.84
CA ALA A 154 -4.63 14.08 4.10
C ALA A 154 -3.28 13.53 4.58
N LEU A 155 -2.29 14.42 4.68
CA LEU A 155 -0.92 14.10 5.10
C LEU A 155 -0.58 14.93 6.33
N ARG A 156 -0.19 14.28 7.43
CA ARG A 156 0.20 14.99 8.66
C ARG A 156 1.70 15.33 8.67
N TRP A 157 2.56 14.33 8.55
CA TRP A 157 4.01 14.50 8.52
C TRP A 157 4.62 13.75 7.34
N VAL A 158 5.37 14.50 6.52
CA VAL A 158 6.01 13.98 5.32
C VAL A 158 7.44 14.47 5.25
N ALA A 159 8.39 13.53 5.19
CA ALA A 159 9.79 13.82 4.92
C ALA A 159 10.20 13.16 3.60
N LEU A 160 10.60 13.99 2.64
CA LEU A 160 10.92 13.60 1.27
C LEU A 160 12.35 14.04 0.93
N ARG A 161 13.23 13.08 0.63
CA ARG A 161 14.61 13.40 0.27
C ARG A 161 14.79 13.61 -1.24
N TRP A 162 14.40 12.63 -2.06
CA TRP A 162 14.49 12.71 -3.51
C TRP A 162 13.19 12.25 -4.16
N VAL A 163 12.54 13.16 -4.88
CA VAL A 163 11.25 12.91 -5.53
C VAL A 163 11.30 13.41 -6.96
N ALA A 164 11.04 12.50 -7.91
CA ALA A 164 10.85 12.84 -9.31
C ALA A 164 9.40 12.52 -9.71
N LEU A 165 8.66 13.55 -10.12
CA LEU A 165 7.26 13.43 -10.55
C LEU A 165 7.12 13.98 -11.97
N ARG A 166 6.56 13.17 -12.87
CA ARG A 166 6.35 13.59 -14.26
C ARG A 166 4.96 14.18 -14.47
N TRP A 167 3.89 13.48 -14.09
CA TRP A 167 2.52 13.94 -14.22
C TRP A 167 1.74 13.70 -12.94
N VAL A 168 1.21 14.77 -12.37
CA VAL A 168 0.46 14.75 -11.10
C VAL A 168 -0.82 15.53 -11.24
N ALA A 169 -1.96 14.89 -10.99
CA ALA A 169 -3.25 15.52 -10.89
C ALA A 169 -3.79 15.37 -9.46
N LEU A 170 -4.03 16.48 -8.79
CA LEU A 170 -4.46 16.55 -7.39
C LEU A 170 -5.75 17.37 -7.29
N ARG A 171 -6.79 16.76 -6.73
CA ARG A 171 -8.06 17.46 -6.52
C ARG A 171 -8.15 18.12 -5.14
N TRP A 172 -7.94 17.37 -4.08
CA TRP A 172 -7.99 17.85 -2.70
C TRP A 172 -6.83 17.29 -1.90
N VAL A 173 -5.96 18.17 -1.42
CA VAL A 173 -4.80 17.81 -0.62
C VAL A 173 -4.73 18.71 0.60
N ALA A 174 -4.64 18.11 1.77
CA ALA A 174 -4.34 18.81 3.02
C ALA A 174 -3.01 18.28 3.54
N LEU A 175 -2.02 19.16 3.69
CA LEU A 175 -0.74 18.82 4.29
C LEU A 175 -0.46 19.71 5.50
N GLN A 176 -0.03 19.10 6.60
CA GLN A 176 0.33 19.84 7.81
C GLN A 176 1.82 20.15 7.86
N TRP A 177 2.68 19.13 7.84
CA TRP A 177 4.14 19.28 7.95
C TRP A 177 4.84 18.53 6.82
N VAL A 178 5.60 19.28 6.01
CA VAL A 178 6.30 18.73 4.86
C VAL A 178 7.74 19.23 4.86
N VAL A 179 8.69 18.30 4.85
CA VAL A 179 10.12 18.57 4.68
C VAL A 179 10.57 18.00 3.34
N LEU A 180 11.10 18.86 2.47
CA LEU A 180 11.56 18.51 1.13
C LEU A 180 13.03 18.90 0.99
N ARG A 181 13.82 18.03 0.35
CA ARG A 181 15.21 18.34 -0.03
C ARG A 181 15.37 18.50 -1.53
N TRP A 182 15.05 17.45 -2.30
CA TRP A 182 15.16 17.46 -3.76
C TRP A 182 13.88 16.99 -4.41
N VAL A 183 13.27 17.87 -5.20
CA VAL A 183 12.02 17.60 -5.90
C VAL A 183 12.12 18.12 -7.31
N THR A 184 11.87 17.24 -8.29
CA THR A 184 11.74 17.62 -9.69
C THR A 184 10.31 17.34 -10.13
N LEU A 185 9.62 18.35 -10.63
CA LEU A 185 8.25 18.29 -11.13
C LEU A 185 8.26 18.67 -12.62
N ARG A 186 7.59 17.91 -13.47
CA ARG A 186 7.40 18.29 -14.88
C ARG A 186 6.02 18.88 -15.14
N TRP A 187 4.95 18.19 -14.73
CA TRP A 187 3.57 18.63 -14.91
C TRP A 187 2.74 18.36 -13.67
N VAL A 188 2.07 19.41 -13.17
CA VAL A 188 1.24 19.36 -11.98
C VAL A 188 -0.05 20.15 -12.22
N ALA A 189 -1.19 19.49 -12.00
CA ALA A 189 -2.51 20.11 -11.97
C ALA A 189 -3.07 20.02 -10.55
N LEU A 190 -3.37 21.18 -9.95
CA LEU A 190 -3.92 21.31 -8.60
C LEU A 190 -5.29 21.96 -8.68
N ARG A 191 -6.27 21.45 -7.93
CA ARG A 191 -7.56 22.15 -7.75
C ARG A 191 -7.66 22.81 -6.37
N TRP A 192 -7.42 22.05 -5.31
CA TRP A 192 -7.48 22.54 -3.94
C TRP A 192 -6.36 21.96 -3.09
N VAL A 193 -5.56 22.85 -2.52
CA VAL A 193 -4.44 22.48 -1.65
C VAL A 193 -4.45 23.37 -0.42
N THR A 194 -4.36 22.77 0.76
CA THR A 194 -4.10 23.47 2.01
C THR A 194 -2.76 23.01 2.57
N LEU A 195 -1.94 23.99 2.94
CA LEU A 195 -0.59 23.80 3.46
C LEU A 195 -0.47 24.60 4.76
N ARG A 196 -0.02 23.96 5.85
CA ARG A 196 0.24 24.66 7.11
C ARG A 196 1.72 25.00 7.28
N TRP A 197 2.62 24.04 7.06
CA TRP A 197 4.06 24.21 7.22
C TRP A 197 4.86 23.42 6.18
N VAL A 198 5.81 24.11 5.54
CA VAL A 198 6.75 23.53 4.57
C VAL A 198 8.16 24.02 4.88
N GLN A 199 9.11 23.08 4.95
CA GLN A 199 10.54 23.38 5.07
C GLN A 199 11.28 22.81 3.86
N HIS A 200 12.04 23.68 3.20
CA HIS A 200 12.88 23.30 2.07
C HIS A 200 14.36 23.45 2.45
N HIS A 201 15.16 22.40 2.27
CA HIS A 201 16.61 22.48 2.44
C HIS A 201 17.26 22.39 1.07
N PHE A 202 17.71 23.53 0.55
CA PHE A 202 18.61 23.59 -0.61
C PHE A 202 20.05 23.44 -0.12
N SER A 203 20.83 22.55 -0.74
CA SER A 203 22.27 22.39 -0.53
C SER A 203 22.93 22.13 -1.87
#